data_AF-A0A2S9FL86-F1
#
_entry.id   AF-A0A2S9FL86-F1
#
_cell.length_a   1.000
_cell.length_b   1.000
_cell.length_c   1.000
_cell.angle_alpha   90.00
_cell.angle_beta   90.00
_cell.angle_gamma   90.00
#
_symmetry.space_group_name_H-M   'P 1'
#
loop_
_entity.id
_entity.type
_entity.pdbx_description
1 polymer ?
#
loop_
_entity_poly.entity_id
_entity_poly.type
_entity_poly.pdbx_seq_one_letter_code
_entity_poly.pdbx_strand_id
1 'polypeptide(L)'
;NDARTTFVDVITWALTERAIAKIGRGWLTRDDKAAWEHLRADLLDELEDHRAFTNALNQLWPVLTPETLLAELYSSHDRLRAAGADPVLWRADGDAWTVSDVPLLDELVDLLGRDKSGDEAAERERQEEAAYAAGVLDLMIGREDLMDDEDQLMAQDVIAAEDLA
;
A
#
# COMPACT_ATOMS: atom_id res chain seq x y z
N ASN A 1 -4.30 -8.96 6.90
CA ASN A 1 -3.73 -8.03 5.92
C ASN A 1 -4.39 -8.17 4.57
N ASP A 2 -4.50 -9.36 3.97
CA ASP A 2 -5.21 -9.53 2.68
C ASP A 2 -6.64 -8.95 2.64
N ALA A 3 -7.41 -9.13 3.71
CA ALA A 3 -8.78 -8.61 3.80
C ALA A 3 -8.89 -7.08 3.86
N ARG A 4 -7.77 -6.37 4.09
CA ARG A 4 -7.76 -4.91 4.18
C ARG A 4 -8.13 -4.26 2.87
N THR A 5 -7.64 -4.78 1.74
CA THR A 5 -7.98 -4.27 0.40
C THR A 5 -9.49 -4.29 0.20
N THR A 6 -10.14 -5.44 0.44
CA THR A 6 -11.60 -5.57 0.36
C THR A 6 -12.33 -4.62 1.31
N PHE A 7 -11.82 -4.43 2.53
CA PHE A 7 -12.40 -3.49 3.49
C PHE A 7 -12.35 -2.04 2.98
N VAL A 8 -11.19 -1.61 2.48
CA VAL A 8 -11.00 -0.27 1.90
C VAL A 8 -11.93 -0.07 0.71
N ASP A 9 -11.98 -1.03 -0.23
CA ASP A 9 -12.84 -0.97 -1.41
C ASP A 9 -14.32 -0.80 -1.04
N VAL A 10 -14.81 -1.61 -0.09
CA VAL A 10 -16.22 -1.58 0.34
C VAL A 10 -16.56 -0.28 1.05
N ILE A 11 -15.67 0.21 1.93
CA ILE A 11 -15.89 1.47 2.66
C ILE A 11 -15.85 2.66 1.71
N THR A 12 -14.87 2.72 0.82
CA THR A 12 -14.73 3.77 -0.20
C THR A 12 -15.97 3.77 -1.09
N TRP A 13 -16.38 2.62 -1.62
CA TRP A 13 -17.60 2.51 -2.42
C TRP A 13 -18.85 3.01 -1.66
N ALA A 14 -19.04 2.54 -0.42
CA ALA A 14 -20.23 2.90 0.38
C ALA A 14 -20.27 4.41 0.72
N LEU A 15 -19.11 5.01 0.99
CA LEU A 15 -19.01 6.44 1.24
C LEU A 15 -19.29 7.26 -0.01
N THR A 16 -18.69 6.89 -1.15
CA THR A 16 -18.88 7.57 -2.42
C THR A 16 -20.33 7.50 -2.87
N GLU A 17 -20.98 6.33 -2.80
CA GLU A 17 -22.39 6.17 -3.19
C GLU A 17 -23.32 7.07 -2.34
N ARG A 18 -23.05 7.12 -1.05
CA ARG A 18 -23.83 7.94 -0.10
C ARG A 18 -23.53 9.44 -0.24
N ALA A 19 -22.30 9.80 -0.59
CA ALA A 19 -21.89 11.18 -0.84
C ALA A 19 -22.53 11.72 -2.13
N ILE A 20 -22.46 10.97 -3.23
CA ILE A 20 -23.09 11.34 -4.50
C ILE A 20 -24.60 11.52 -4.31
N ALA A 21 -25.27 10.58 -3.65
CA ALA A 21 -26.70 10.69 -3.37
C ALA A 21 -27.05 11.91 -2.50
N LYS A 22 -26.11 12.43 -1.70
CA LYS A 22 -26.31 13.62 -0.86
C LYS A 22 -26.00 14.92 -1.61
N ILE A 23 -24.91 14.95 -2.36
CA ILE A 23 -24.42 16.10 -3.14
C ILE A 23 -25.30 16.31 -4.36
N GLY A 24 -25.66 15.25 -5.08
CA GLY A 24 -26.51 15.25 -6.27
C GLY A 24 -27.97 15.68 -6.02
N ARG A 25 -28.39 15.82 -4.76
CA ARG A 25 -29.77 16.24 -4.44
C ARG A 25 -30.09 17.60 -5.05
N GLY A 26 -31.07 17.61 -5.93
CA GLY A 26 -31.64 18.84 -6.50
C GLY A 26 -31.04 19.27 -7.84
N TRP A 27 -29.96 18.64 -8.32
CA TRP A 27 -29.32 18.98 -9.59
C TRP A 27 -28.91 17.77 -10.45
N LEU A 28 -28.72 16.60 -9.85
CA LEU A 28 -28.43 15.35 -10.57
C LEU A 28 -29.72 14.52 -10.72
N THR A 29 -30.13 14.26 -11.95
CA THR A 29 -31.18 13.27 -12.26
C THR A 29 -30.53 11.92 -12.55
N ARG A 30 -31.27 10.81 -12.40
CA ARG A 30 -30.75 9.46 -12.68
C ARG A 30 -30.46 9.21 -14.16
N ASP A 31 -30.98 10.06 -15.03
CA ASP A 31 -30.81 9.93 -16.48
C ASP A 31 -29.45 10.45 -16.95
N ASP A 32 -28.79 11.30 -16.14
CA ASP A 32 -27.52 11.93 -16.49
C ASP A 32 -26.30 11.11 -16.03
N LYS A 33 -26.18 9.90 -16.59
CA LYS A 33 -25.13 8.93 -16.18
C LYS A 33 -23.70 9.48 -16.28
N ALA A 34 -23.42 10.32 -17.27
CA ALA A 34 -22.11 10.94 -17.44
C ALA A 34 -21.76 11.87 -16.26
N ALA A 35 -22.71 12.70 -15.83
CA ALA A 35 -22.50 13.56 -14.66
C ALA A 35 -22.31 12.76 -13.36
N TRP A 36 -22.98 11.61 -13.23
CA TRP A 36 -22.77 10.68 -12.11
C TRP A 36 -21.38 10.05 -12.13
N GLU A 37 -20.91 9.59 -13.29
CA GLU A 37 -19.59 8.98 -13.44
C GLU A 37 -18.46 9.99 -13.17
N HIS A 38 -18.58 11.22 -13.69
CA HIS A 38 -17.62 12.29 -13.41
C HIS A 38 -17.55 12.63 -11.92
N LEU A 39 -18.68 12.89 -11.27
CA LEU A 39 -18.70 13.21 -9.84
C LEU A 39 -18.16 12.05 -8.99
N ARG A 40 -18.40 10.80 -9.41
CA ARG A 40 -17.84 9.62 -8.74
C ARG A 40 -16.32 9.58 -8.84
N ALA A 41 -15.77 9.83 -10.03
CA ALA A 41 -14.32 9.86 -10.23
C ALA A 41 -13.67 10.95 -9.36
N ASP A 42 -14.20 12.18 -9.41
CA ASP A 42 -13.69 13.32 -8.64
C ASP A 42 -13.68 13.03 -7.12
N LEU A 43 -14.73 12.39 -6.60
CA LEU A 43 -14.81 12.02 -5.19
C LEU A 43 -13.85 10.89 -4.79
N LEU A 44 -13.57 9.96 -5.71
CA LEU A 44 -12.61 8.89 -5.45
C LEU A 44 -11.19 9.48 -5.35
N ASP A 45 -10.82 10.34 -6.30
CA ASP A 45 -9.53 11.03 -6.31
C ASP A 45 -9.37 11.88 -5.04
N GLU A 46 -10.40 12.63 -4.63
CA GLU A 46 -10.35 13.43 -3.41
C GLU A 46 -10.19 12.56 -2.15
N LEU A 47 -10.88 11.41 -2.09
CA LEU A 47 -10.79 10.50 -0.94
C LEU A 47 -9.42 9.83 -0.84
N GLU A 48 -8.79 9.48 -1.96
CA GLU A 48 -7.46 8.86 -1.99
C GLU A 48 -6.40 9.78 -1.36
N ASP A 49 -6.47 11.08 -1.65
CA ASP A 49 -5.54 12.08 -1.11
C ASP A 49 -5.93 12.59 0.31
N HIS A 50 -7.10 12.23 0.81
CA HIS A 50 -7.62 12.77 2.06
C HIS A 50 -7.02 12.09 3.29
N ARG A 51 -5.99 12.70 3.89
CA ARG A 51 -5.28 12.17 5.08
C ARG A 51 -6.17 11.68 6.22
N ALA A 52 -7.25 12.39 6.54
CA ALA A 52 -8.13 11.96 7.64
C ALA A 52 -8.89 10.67 7.31
N PHE A 53 -9.16 10.42 6.02
CA PHE A 53 -9.80 9.20 5.55
C PHE A 53 -8.83 8.02 5.70
N THR A 54 -7.61 8.16 5.20
CA THR A 54 -6.54 7.15 5.36
C THR A 54 -6.26 6.86 6.83
N ASN A 55 -6.22 7.89 7.69
CA ASN A 55 -6.04 7.71 9.13
C ASN A 55 -7.21 6.95 9.77
N ALA A 56 -8.45 7.24 9.37
CA ALA A 56 -9.61 6.49 9.85
C ALA A 56 -9.53 5.03 9.40
N LEU A 57 -9.17 4.76 8.15
CA LEU A 57 -8.97 3.39 7.66
C LEU A 57 -7.88 2.64 8.44
N ASN A 58 -6.80 3.32 8.82
CA ASN A 58 -5.73 2.73 9.64
C ASN A 58 -6.18 2.45 11.08
N GLN A 59 -7.07 3.27 11.64
CA GLN A 59 -7.62 3.02 12.98
C GLN A 59 -8.63 1.87 12.98
N LEU A 60 -9.46 1.77 11.95
CA LEU A 60 -10.48 0.72 11.86
C LEU A 60 -9.88 -0.63 11.49
N TRP A 61 -8.87 -0.66 10.61
CA TRP A 61 -8.27 -1.90 10.12
C TRP A 61 -6.74 -1.77 10.01
N PRO A 62 -6.00 -1.64 11.12
CA PRO A 62 -4.55 -1.46 11.05
C PRO A 62 -3.87 -2.60 10.29
N VAL A 63 -2.78 -2.28 9.59
CA VAL A 63 -1.85 -3.31 9.09
C VAL A 63 -1.03 -3.77 10.27
N LEU A 64 -1.20 -5.03 10.67
CA LEU A 64 -0.53 -5.60 11.83
C LEU A 64 0.45 -6.67 11.37
N THR A 65 1.58 -6.77 12.08
CA THR A 65 2.47 -7.92 12.02
C THR A 65 2.10 -8.91 13.14
N PRO A 66 2.45 -10.20 13.02
CA PRO A 66 2.27 -11.19 14.08
C PRO A 66 2.81 -10.73 15.44
N GLU A 67 4.01 -10.15 15.42
CA GLU A 67 4.72 -9.61 16.58
C GLU A 67 3.92 -8.50 17.26
N THR A 68 3.52 -7.50 16.46
CA THR A 68 2.79 -6.32 16.95
C THR A 68 1.44 -6.74 17.53
N LEU A 69 0.73 -7.65 16.85
CA LEU A 69 -0.55 -8.16 17.32
C LEU A 69 -0.40 -8.87 18.67
N LEU A 70 0.59 -9.75 18.81
CA LEU A 70 0.79 -10.51 20.03
C LEU A 70 1.23 -9.62 21.20
N ALA A 71 2.11 -8.65 20.95
CA ALA A 71 2.56 -7.69 21.95
C ALA A 71 1.42 -6.78 22.44
N GLU A 72 0.60 -6.25 21.52
CA GLU A 72 -0.58 -5.45 21.89
C GLU A 72 -1.63 -6.28 22.64
N LEU A 73 -1.79 -7.56 22.29
CA LEU A 73 -2.68 -8.48 23.00
C LEU A 73 -2.20 -8.70 24.43
N TYR A 74 -0.94 -9.11 24.63
CA TYR A 74 -0.41 -9.42 25.97
C TYR A 74 -0.31 -8.19 26.89
N SER A 75 -0.11 -7.00 26.33
CA SER A 75 -0.04 -5.77 27.13
C SER A 75 -1.40 -5.19 27.53
N SER A 76 -2.51 -5.65 26.90
CA SER A 76 -3.85 -5.11 27.12
C SER A 76 -4.83 -6.12 27.72
N HIS A 77 -5.23 -5.87 28.97
CA HIS A 77 -6.28 -6.64 29.65
C HIS A 77 -7.62 -6.63 28.90
N ASP A 78 -7.97 -5.50 28.26
CA ASP A 78 -9.23 -5.37 27.53
C ASP A 78 -9.20 -6.18 26.22
N ARG A 79 -8.07 -6.20 25.52
CA ARG A 79 -7.91 -7.04 24.31
C ARG A 79 -7.92 -8.53 24.66
N LEU A 80 -7.26 -8.94 25.75
CA LEU A 80 -7.32 -10.33 26.24
C LEU A 80 -8.76 -10.73 26.55
N ARG A 81 -9.52 -9.89 27.27
CA ARG A 81 -10.93 -10.15 27.58
C ARG A 81 -11.78 -10.24 26.31
N ALA A 82 -11.60 -9.32 25.36
CA ALA A 82 -12.33 -9.32 24.10
C ALA A 82 -12.06 -10.58 23.26
N ALA A 83 -10.83 -11.10 23.32
CA ALA A 83 -10.42 -12.35 22.69
C ALA A 83 -10.87 -13.61 23.46
N GLY A 84 -11.42 -13.47 24.67
CA GLY A 84 -11.74 -14.59 25.55
C GLY A 84 -10.50 -15.31 26.12
N ALA A 85 -9.35 -14.64 26.11
CA ALA A 85 -8.09 -15.17 26.60
C ALA A 85 -8.00 -15.06 28.14
N ASP A 86 -7.22 -15.96 28.75
CA ASP A 86 -7.00 -15.96 30.19
C ASP A 86 -6.20 -14.70 30.62
N PRO A 87 -6.64 -13.94 31.65
CA PRO A 87 -5.88 -12.80 32.18
C PRO A 87 -4.45 -13.14 32.61
N VAL A 88 -4.13 -14.40 32.93
CA VAL A 88 -2.77 -14.85 33.28
C VAL A 88 -1.76 -14.64 32.14
N LEU A 89 -2.23 -14.53 30.89
CA LEU A 89 -1.36 -14.25 29.75
C LEU A 89 -0.88 -12.79 29.69
N TRP A 90 -1.41 -11.90 30.55
CA TRP A 90 -1.00 -10.50 30.57
C TRP A 90 0.48 -10.35 30.95
N ARG A 91 1.17 -9.44 30.26
CA ARG A 91 2.57 -9.08 30.51
C ARG A 91 2.74 -7.56 30.55
N ALA A 92 3.60 -7.08 31.45
CA ALA A 92 3.96 -5.67 31.48
C ALA A 92 4.74 -5.25 30.22
N ASP A 93 5.56 -6.16 29.70
CA ASP A 93 6.25 -6.04 28.42
C ASP A 93 5.68 -7.12 27.48
N GLY A 94 4.94 -6.67 26.45
CA GLY A 94 4.33 -7.54 25.46
C GLY A 94 5.32 -8.12 24.45
N ASP A 95 6.49 -7.51 24.31
CA ASP A 95 7.56 -7.92 23.39
C ASP A 95 8.54 -8.92 24.04
N ALA A 96 8.40 -9.14 25.36
CA ALA A 96 9.14 -10.16 26.10
C ALA A 96 8.63 -11.58 25.77
N TRP A 97 8.79 -11.99 24.52
CA TRP A 97 8.38 -13.31 24.04
C TRP A 97 9.21 -14.43 24.62
N THR A 98 8.57 -15.57 24.72
CA THR A 98 9.12 -16.83 25.23
C THR A 98 9.07 -17.88 24.12
N VAL A 99 9.70 -19.03 24.36
CA VAL A 99 9.64 -20.17 23.44
C VAL A 99 8.19 -20.62 23.18
N SER A 100 7.29 -20.43 24.15
CA SER A 100 5.86 -20.77 24.02
C SER A 100 5.10 -19.86 23.07
N ASP A 101 5.63 -18.68 22.73
CA ASP A 101 4.98 -17.72 21.84
C ASP A 101 5.34 -17.96 20.36
N VAL A 102 6.43 -18.69 20.08
CA VAL A 102 6.91 -18.97 18.72
C VAL A 102 5.85 -19.67 17.85
N PRO A 103 5.14 -20.72 18.33
CA PRO A 103 4.09 -21.35 17.53
C PRO A 103 2.91 -20.41 17.24
N LEU A 104 2.61 -19.47 18.15
CA LEU A 104 1.53 -18.51 17.94
C LEU A 104 1.91 -17.48 16.86
N LEU A 105 3.16 -17.04 16.84
CA LEU A 105 3.67 -16.14 15.80
C LEU A 105 3.58 -16.79 14.43
N ASP A 106 3.94 -18.08 14.31
CA ASP A 106 3.84 -18.82 13.05
C ASP A 106 2.39 -18.90 12.54
N GLU A 107 1.45 -19.29 13.40
CA GLU A 107 0.02 -19.32 13.04
C GLU A 107 -0.52 -17.92 12.67
N LEU A 108 -0.03 -16.86 13.34
CA LEU A 108 -0.43 -15.49 13.03
C LEU A 108 0.09 -15.01 11.67
N VAL A 109 1.23 -15.51 11.18
CA VAL A 109 1.69 -15.22 9.80
C VAL A 109 0.63 -15.67 8.80
N ASP A 110 0.10 -16.88 8.98
CA ASP A 110 -0.90 -17.44 8.07
C ASP A 110 -2.26 -16.73 8.19
N LEU A 111 -2.70 -16.42 9.41
CA LEU A 111 -3.99 -15.76 9.65
C LEU A 111 -4.00 -14.29 9.19
N LEU A 112 -2.91 -13.56 9.43
CA LEU A 112 -2.80 -12.19 8.97
C LEU A 112 -2.58 -12.16 7.46
N GLY A 113 -1.83 -13.11 6.89
CA GLY A 113 -1.46 -13.05 5.48
C GLY A 113 -0.59 -11.83 5.15
N ARG A 114 -0.32 -11.63 3.87
CA ARG A 114 0.55 -10.53 3.41
C ARG A 114 -0.26 -9.25 3.20
N ASP A 115 0.38 -8.12 3.41
CA ASP A 115 -0.16 -6.85 2.93
C ASP A 115 0.29 -6.64 1.49
N LYS A 116 -0.65 -6.74 0.54
CA LYS A 116 -0.37 -6.55 -0.88
C LYS A 116 -0.27 -5.08 -1.27
N SER A 117 -0.81 -4.17 -0.46
CA SER A 117 -0.87 -2.75 -0.79
C SER A 117 0.51 -2.07 -0.75
N GLY A 118 1.37 -2.47 0.19
CA GLY A 118 2.77 -2.03 0.24
C GLY A 118 3.61 -2.56 -0.93
N ASP A 119 3.39 -3.82 -1.32
CA ASP A 119 4.09 -4.45 -2.45
C ASP A 119 3.76 -3.76 -3.77
N GLU A 120 2.50 -3.38 -3.99
CA GLU A 120 2.03 -2.65 -5.18
C GLU A 120 2.56 -1.21 -5.24
N ALA A 121 2.68 -0.52 -4.10
CA ALA A 121 3.30 0.81 -4.04
C ALA A 121 4.80 0.74 -4.37
N ALA A 122 5.53 -0.21 -3.78
CA ALA A 122 6.94 -0.41 -4.04
C ALA A 122 7.21 -0.87 -5.49
N GLU A 123 6.30 -1.65 -6.09
CA GLU A 123 6.39 -2.02 -7.50
C GLU A 123 6.13 -0.85 -8.44
N ARG A 124 5.16 0.02 -8.12
CA ARG A 124 4.93 1.26 -8.88
C ARG A 124 6.15 2.18 -8.84
N GLU A 125 6.74 2.36 -7.66
CA GLU A 125 7.97 3.16 -7.51
C GLU A 125 9.12 2.59 -8.37
N ARG A 126 9.31 1.25 -8.35
CA ARG A 126 10.29 0.59 -9.24
C ARG A 126 9.99 0.82 -10.73
N GLN A 127 8.72 0.79 -11.13
CA GLN A 127 8.32 1.02 -12.52
C GLN A 127 8.52 2.49 -12.93
N GLU A 128 8.25 3.44 -12.05
CA GLU A 128 8.51 4.86 -12.26
C GLU A 128 10.02 5.14 -12.38
N GLU A 129 10.83 4.56 -11.50
CA GLU A 129 12.30 4.63 -11.58
C GLU A 129 12.83 4.03 -12.89
N ALA A 130 12.30 2.87 -13.30
CA ALA A 130 12.67 2.23 -14.56
C ALA A 130 12.26 3.07 -15.78
N ALA A 131 11.07 3.66 -15.75
CA ALA A 131 10.59 4.54 -16.83
C ALA A 131 11.41 5.83 -16.93
N TYR A 132 11.80 6.39 -15.78
CA TYR A 132 12.70 7.54 -15.71
C TYR A 132 14.08 7.19 -16.27
N ALA A 133 14.66 6.07 -15.85
CA ALA A 133 15.96 5.60 -16.36
C ALA A 133 15.91 5.35 -17.88
N ALA A 134 14.84 4.73 -18.39
CA ALA A 134 14.63 4.52 -19.81
C ALA A 134 14.53 5.86 -20.58
N GLY A 135 13.82 6.85 -20.05
CA GLY A 135 13.73 8.19 -20.65
C GLY A 135 15.06 8.95 -20.64
N VAL A 136 15.90 8.78 -19.61
CA VAL A 136 17.24 9.36 -19.57
C VAL A 136 18.16 8.73 -20.62
N LEU A 137 18.10 7.40 -20.79
CA LEU A 137 18.87 6.70 -21.81
C LEU A 137 18.44 7.11 -23.22
N ASP A 138 17.15 7.23 -23.47
CA ASP A 138 16.60 7.71 -24.75
C ASP A 138 17.06 9.15 -25.07
N LEU A 139 17.10 10.03 -24.07
CA LEU A 139 17.62 11.39 -24.22
C LEU A 139 19.15 11.43 -24.48
N MET A 140 19.91 10.50 -23.90
CA MET A 140 21.35 10.38 -24.14
C MET A 140 21.62 9.89 -25.58
N ILE A 141 20.87 8.89 -26.05
CA ILE A 141 20.97 8.35 -27.41
C ILE A 141 20.49 9.38 -28.45
N GLY A 142 19.37 10.07 -28.19
CA GLY A 142 18.83 11.11 -29.09
C GLY A 142 19.67 12.38 -29.17
N ARG A 143 20.66 12.57 -28.27
CA ARG A 143 21.63 13.67 -28.34
C ARG A 143 22.87 13.31 -29.19
N GLU A 144 23.09 12.03 -29.45
CA GLU A 144 24.26 11.51 -30.19
C GLU A 144 24.15 11.76 -31.70
N ASP A 145 22.93 11.90 -32.24
CA ASP A 145 22.66 12.26 -33.65
C ASP A 145 23.16 13.67 -34.07
N LEU A 146 23.80 14.43 -33.17
CA LEU A 146 24.29 15.79 -33.40
C LEU A 146 25.80 15.99 -33.17
N MET A 147 26.58 14.94 -32.87
CA MET A 147 28.03 15.05 -32.70
C MET A 147 28.75 14.01 -33.57
N ASP A 148 28.92 14.36 -34.84
CA ASP A 148 29.85 13.70 -35.77
C ASP A 148 31.27 14.17 -35.43
N ASP A 149 32.06 13.32 -34.76
CA ASP A 149 33.47 13.06 -35.07
C ASP A 149 34.20 12.34 -33.91
N GLU A 150 34.80 11.20 -34.28
CA GLU A 150 35.92 10.47 -33.67
C GLU A 150 35.78 9.86 -32.25
N ASP A 151 35.75 8.52 -32.25
CA ASP A 151 36.13 7.59 -31.18
C ASP A 151 35.48 7.81 -29.79
N GLN A 152 34.24 7.37 -29.62
CA GLN A 152 33.59 7.32 -28.30
C GLN A 152 33.24 5.89 -27.86
N LEU A 153 33.74 5.52 -26.68
CA LEU A 153 33.34 4.33 -25.94
C LEU A 153 31.86 4.45 -25.53
N MET A 154 31.04 3.47 -25.89
CA MET A 154 29.61 3.46 -25.54
C MET A 154 29.45 3.14 -24.04
N ALA A 155 28.37 3.60 -23.39
CA ALA A 155 28.07 3.21 -22.00
C ALA A 155 27.85 1.69 -21.84
N GLN A 156 27.42 1.01 -22.91
CA GLN A 156 27.34 -0.44 -23.00
C GLN A 156 28.72 -1.13 -23.11
N ASP A 157 29.78 -0.43 -23.54
CA ASP A 157 31.12 -1.01 -23.73
C ASP A 157 31.95 -1.01 -22.43
N VAL A 158 31.58 -0.21 -21.43
CA VAL A 158 32.27 -0.19 -20.11
C VAL A 158 31.89 -1.40 -19.26
N ILE A 159 30.73 -2.02 -19.49
CA ILE A 159 30.26 -3.19 -18.72
C ILE A 159 30.91 -4.50 -19.22
N ALA A 160 31.56 -4.51 -20.38
CA ALA A 160 32.24 -5.68 -20.95
C ALA A 160 33.78 -5.62 -20.87
N ALA A 161 34.35 -4.68 -20.12
CA ALA A 161 35.80 -4.51 -20.01
C ALA A 161 36.51 -5.57 -19.12
N GLU A 162 35.78 -6.49 -18.50
CA GLU A 162 36.35 -7.51 -17.60
C GLU A 162 36.88 -8.77 -18.33
N ASP A 163 36.68 -8.91 -19.65
CA ASP A 163 37.04 -10.13 -20.41
C ASP A 163 38.19 -9.98 -21.45
N LEU A 164 38.98 -8.90 -21.39
CA LEU A 164 40.16 -8.72 -22.26
C LEU A 164 41.47 -8.76 -21.47
N ALA A 165 42.03 -9.97 -21.34
CA ALA A 165 43.40 -10.28 -20.94
C ALA A 165 44.22 -10.81 -22.14
#